data_AF-A0A961SSZ0-F1
#
_entry.id   AF-A0A961SSZ0-F1
#
_cell.length_a   1.000
_cell.length_b   1.000
_cell.length_c   1.000
_cell.angle_alpha   90.00
_cell.angle_beta   90.00
_cell.angle_gamma   90.00
#
_symmetry.space_group_name_H-M   'P 1'
#
loop_
_entity.id
_entity.type
_entity.pdbx_description
1 polymer ?
#
loop_
_entity_poly.entity_id
_entity_poly.type
_entity_poly.pdbx_seq_one_letter_code
_entity_poly.pdbx_strand_id
1 'polypeptide(L)'
;MARSIPADYPSRTVRFTVTSFLWRQAKAIAGVALLVLLGLAVAALSTWNVLDPSYSNATSREPANILGTGGSYFADMMMQFFGLGAVLALLPVFAWSLMMVLNVPVHRIPQRVLAWTGGSVFSSAALSCLKPPVTWPIPNGLGGVFGDLILKFPALFIGAYPESVAAIVVGAFCAVPALGLLAFAANLVATSEPEKVVKLAAASMPVKIVKAPPAAQPTAPIEEDEDERYSPFTVLQGYAAHALFSVQARLRRMTGLSGRKAVKPGFDEPVDLNDEEFGLIHDDDRRRPAPKGHARIEPSMFAEAPASVQPRRVVSAPPLGDEDDPPFDLDLMPRPSGILAEDDDGGDWAPVPGIRAPMRAEAPAQPAARRAPRAPAAASRPDHRPPADADGFDLPPLELLAEPKSIARDPSLSNDALAQNARILEGVLEDFGVKGNIIHVRPGPVVTLYELEPAPGIKSSRVIGLADDIARSMSAIAARVAVVPGRNAIGIELPNRTREMVYFREMIGSRDFDQTKAKLAVALGKTIGGEPVVADLAKMPH
;
A
#
# COMPACT_ATOMS: atom_id res chain seq x y z
N MET A 1 -25.81 37.09 -22.97
CA MET A 1 -24.49 36.82 -22.36
C MET A 1 -24.68 36.14 -21.02
N ALA A 2 -24.73 34.81 -21.01
CA ALA A 2 -24.82 34.01 -19.79
C ALA A 2 -23.47 33.30 -19.62
N ARG A 3 -22.74 33.62 -18.55
CA ARG A 3 -21.49 32.95 -18.20
C ARG A 3 -21.83 31.64 -17.52
N SER A 4 -21.40 30.54 -18.12
CA SER A 4 -21.43 29.19 -17.55
C SER A 4 -20.56 29.14 -16.29
N ILE A 5 -21.13 28.61 -15.22
CA ILE A 5 -20.41 28.23 -14.00
C ILE A 5 -19.83 26.84 -14.26
N PRO A 6 -18.51 26.62 -14.15
CA PRO A 6 -17.95 25.28 -14.27
C PRO A 6 -18.30 24.46 -13.03
N ALA A 7 -19.01 23.35 -13.25
CA ALA A 7 -19.31 22.34 -12.26
C ALA A 7 -18.13 21.39 -12.12
N ASP A 8 -17.15 21.73 -11.30
CA ASP A 8 -16.19 20.74 -10.81
C ASP A 8 -15.66 21.16 -9.43
N TYR A 9 -16.27 20.62 -8.37
CA TYR A 9 -15.77 20.73 -6.99
C TYR A 9 -15.27 19.33 -6.57
N PRO A 10 -14.04 19.21 -6.04
CA PRO A 10 -13.29 17.96 -6.17
C PRO A 10 -13.61 16.96 -5.06
N SER A 11 -13.81 15.70 -5.45
CA SER A 11 -14.00 14.52 -4.60
C SER A 11 -12.85 14.25 -3.61
N ARG A 12 -11.67 14.87 -3.83
CA ARG A 12 -10.48 14.76 -2.96
C ARG A 12 -10.65 15.48 -1.62
N THR A 13 -11.40 16.58 -1.59
CA THR A 13 -11.67 17.36 -0.36
C THR A 13 -12.54 16.55 0.59
N VAL A 14 -13.56 15.85 0.07
CA VAL A 14 -14.50 15.06 0.88
C VAL A 14 -13.79 13.91 1.60
N ARG A 15 -12.86 13.20 0.95
CA ARG A 15 -12.10 12.10 1.58
C ARG A 15 -11.21 12.60 2.72
N PHE A 16 -10.53 13.73 2.53
CA PHE A 16 -9.72 14.36 3.58
C PHE A 16 -10.58 14.90 4.74
N THR A 17 -11.77 15.42 4.45
CA THR A 17 -12.73 15.86 5.47
C THR A 17 -13.28 14.67 6.28
N VAL A 18 -13.54 13.53 5.64
CA VAL A 18 -14.03 12.32 6.32
C VAL A 18 -12.95 11.68 7.19
N THR A 19 -11.71 11.56 6.72
CA THR A 19 -10.61 11.00 7.53
C THR A 19 -10.26 11.89 8.72
N SER A 20 -10.21 13.21 8.52
CA SER A 20 -9.99 14.17 9.62
C SER A 20 -11.16 14.23 10.61
N PHE A 21 -12.40 14.06 10.14
CA PHE A 21 -13.57 13.89 11.00
C PHE A 21 -13.48 12.61 11.82
N LEU A 22 -13.22 11.45 11.19
CA LEU A 22 -13.08 10.17 11.88
C LEU A 22 -11.95 10.18 12.90
N TRP A 23 -10.82 10.80 12.58
CA TRP A 23 -9.69 10.93 13.51
C TRP A 23 -10.03 11.82 14.71
N ARG A 24 -10.76 12.92 14.48
CA ARG A 24 -11.27 13.78 15.55
C ARG A 24 -12.25 13.03 16.45
N GLN A 25 -13.14 12.24 15.88
CA GLN A 25 -14.07 11.41 16.67
C GLN A 25 -13.35 10.29 17.43
N ALA A 26 -12.36 9.64 16.82
CA ALA A 26 -11.55 8.64 17.49
C ALA A 26 -10.79 9.24 18.69
N LYS A 27 -10.21 10.44 18.53
CA LYS A 27 -9.56 11.17 19.63
C LYS A 27 -10.54 11.53 20.74
N ALA A 28 -11.73 12.03 20.39
CA ALA A 28 -12.75 12.38 21.37
C ALA A 28 -13.22 11.14 22.15
N ILE A 29 -13.47 10.01 21.47
CA ILE A 29 -13.82 8.73 22.09
C ILE A 29 -12.70 8.24 23.01
N ALA A 30 -11.45 8.31 22.57
CA ALA A 30 -10.29 7.97 23.39
C ALA A 30 -10.17 8.88 24.63
N GLY A 31 -10.46 10.18 24.48
CA GLY A 31 -10.50 11.14 25.58
C GLY A 31 -11.60 10.83 26.60
N VAL A 32 -12.81 10.50 26.14
CA VAL A 32 -13.91 10.07 27.02
C VAL A 32 -13.56 8.77 27.74
N ALA A 33 -13.00 7.78 27.03
CA ALA A 33 -12.56 6.53 27.64
C ALA A 33 -11.49 6.78 28.72
N LEU A 34 -10.52 7.66 28.45
CA LEU A 34 -9.50 8.05 29.42
C LEU A 34 -10.11 8.77 30.63
N LEU A 35 -11.11 9.64 30.43
CA LEU A 35 -11.83 10.32 31.52
C LEU A 35 -12.61 9.33 32.40
N VAL A 36 -13.23 8.31 31.80
CA VAL A 36 -13.92 7.24 32.53
C VAL A 36 -12.91 6.43 33.36
N LEU A 37 -11.79 6.02 32.76
CA LEU A 37 -10.72 5.31 33.46
C LEU A 37 -10.14 6.14 34.61
N LEU A 38 -9.97 7.45 34.41
CA LEU A 38 -9.56 8.37 35.45
C LEU A 38 -10.58 8.42 36.60
N GLY A 39 -11.89 8.51 36.29
CA GLY A 39 -12.94 8.47 37.29
C GLY A 39 -12.90 7.18 38.13
N LEU A 40 -12.65 6.04 37.48
CA LEU A 40 -12.45 4.76 38.16
C LEU A 40 -11.18 4.77 39.04
N ALA A 41 -10.07 5.32 38.55
CA ALA A 41 -8.83 5.43 39.31
C ALA A 41 -8.99 6.33 40.55
N VAL A 42 -9.69 7.46 40.42
CA VAL A 42 -10.01 8.35 41.54
C VAL A 42 -10.92 7.64 42.55
N ALA A 43 -11.97 6.95 42.09
CA ALA A 43 -12.88 6.20 42.96
C ALA A 43 -12.13 5.08 43.72
N ALA A 44 -11.24 4.36 43.04
CA ALA A 44 -10.38 3.35 43.64
C ALA A 44 -9.51 3.95 44.75
N LEU A 45 -8.82 5.07 44.46
CA LEU A 45 -7.94 5.74 45.43
C LEU A 45 -8.72 6.34 46.62
N SER A 46 -9.87 6.96 46.37
CA SER A 46 -10.68 7.57 47.43
C SER A 46 -11.31 6.55 48.37
N THR A 47 -11.49 5.31 47.90
CA THR A 47 -12.06 4.20 48.69
C THR A 47 -11.02 3.15 49.05
N TRP A 48 -9.75 3.55 49.07
CA TRP A 48 -8.66 2.67 49.47
C TRP A 48 -8.70 2.37 50.97
N ASN A 49 -8.43 1.11 51.31
CA ASN A 49 -8.29 0.63 52.68
C ASN A 49 -7.10 -0.32 52.77
N VAL A 50 -6.23 -0.13 53.76
CA VAL A 50 -5.04 -0.98 53.98
C VAL A 50 -5.41 -2.43 54.30
N LEU A 51 -6.60 -2.66 54.85
CA LEU A 51 -7.06 -3.99 55.22
C LEU A 51 -7.71 -4.76 54.07
N ASP A 52 -7.83 -4.17 52.88
CA ASP A 52 -8.39 -4.84 51.71
C ASP A 52 -7.40 -5.87 51.14
N PRO A 53 -7.90 -6.91 50.42
CA PRO A 53 -7.03 -7.84 49.70
C PRO A 53 -6.26 -7.10 48.60
N SER A 54 -4.95 -7.29 48.60
CA SER A 54 -4.04 -6.65 47.66
C SER A 54 -2.73 -7.45 47.47
N TYR A 55 -1.81 -6.94 46.64
CA TYR A 55 -0.49 -7.56 46.46
C TYR A 55 0.36 -7.56 47.73
N SER A 56 0.13 -6.60 48.63
CA SER A 56 0.92 -6.45 49.85
C SER A 56 0.18 -6.88 51.11
N ASN A 57 -1.12 -7.18 51.00
CA ASN A 57 -1.93 -7.68 52.08
C ASN A 57 -2.79 -8.88 51.62
N ALA A 58 -2.34 -10.09 51.98
CA ALA A 58 -3.06 -11.32 51.69
C ALA A 58 -4.11 -11.58 52.79
N THR A 59 -5.38 -11.34 52.48
CA THR A 59 -6.52 -11.56 53.39
C THR A 59 -7.69 -12.24 52.67
N SER A 60 -8.55 -12.91 53.42
CA SER A 60 -9.79 -13.53 52.93
C SER A 60 -11.01 -12.61 53.06
N ARG A 61 -10.81 -11.35 53.45
CA ARG A 61 -11.87 -10.35 53.61
C ARG A 61 -12.38 -9.87 52.24
N GLU A 62 -13.68 -9.59 52.14
CA GLU A 62 -14.22 -8.87 50.97
C GLU A 62 -13.68 -7.43 50.91
N PRO A 63 -13.31 -6.93 49.72
CA PRO A 63 -12.75 -5.60 49.55
C PRO A 63 -13.78 -4.52 49.90
N ALA A 64 -13.39 -3.54 50.72
CA ALA A 64 -14.20 -2.36 51.00
C ALA A 64 -14.20 -1.37 49.82
N ASN A 65 -13.22 -1.46 48.93
CA ASN A 65 -13.16 -0.66 47.71
C ASN A 65 -14.41 -0.84 46.83
N ILE A 66 -14.98 0.28 46.36
CA ILE A 66 -16.23 0.27 45.58
C ILE A 66 -16.06 -0.47 44.23
N LEU A 67 -14.84 -0.51 43.70
CA LEU A 67 -14.54 -1.23 42.46
C LEU A 67 -14.12 -2.69 42.69
N GLY A 68 -14.35 -3.21 43.89
CA GLY A 68 -14.03 -4.59 44.28
C GLY A 68 -12.53 -4.86 44.30
N THR A 69 -12.14 -6.10 44.00
CA THR A 69 -10.75 -6.56 44.05
C THR A 69 -9.85 -5.82 43.06
N GLY A 70 -10.33 -5.54 41.85
CA GLY A 70 -9.54 -4.78 40.87
C GLY A 70 -9.17 -3.38 41.38
N GLY A 71 -10.12 -2.70 42.03
CA GLY A 71 -9.93 -1.38 42.62
C GLY A 71 -8.96 -1.40 43.80
N SER A 72 -9.11 -2.35 44.72
CA SER A 72 -8.23 -2.45 45.90
C SER A 72 -6.78 -2.69 45.49
N TYR A 73 -6.53 -3.56 44.50
CA TYR A 73 -5.19 -3.86 44.01
C TYR A 73 -4.54 -2.65 43.32
N PHE A 74 -5.30 -1.93 42.49
CA PHE A 74 -4.80 -0.71 41.83
C PHE A 74 -4.46 0.38 42.85
N ALA A 75 -5.40 0.67 43.76
CA ALA A 75 -5.24 1.73 44.74
C ALA A 75 -4.09 1.43 45.71
N ASP A 76 -3.96 0.18 46.14
CA ASP A 76 -2.85 -0.27 46.99
C ASP A 76 -1.49 -0.09 46.33
N MET A 77 -1.35 -0.46 45.06
CA MET A 77 -0.11 -0.26 44.32
C MET A 77 0.23 1.23 44.17
N MET A 78 -0.74 2.07 43.85
CA MET A 78 -0.53 3.52 43.75
C MET A 78 -0.13 4.14 45.09
N MET A 79 -0.80 3.76 46.18
CA MET A 79 -0.49 4.26 47.53
C MET A 79 0.88 3.80 48.03
N GLN A 80 1.30 2.57 47.71
CA GLN A 80 2.63 2.10 48.12
C GLN A 80 3.76 2.79 47.37
N PHE A 81 3.64 2.96 46.05
CA PHE A 81 4.71 3.53 45.25
C PHE A 81 4.79 5.05 45.33
N PHE A 82 3.64 5.74 45.22
CA PHE A 82 3.57 7.20 45.11
C PHE A 82 2.95 7.87 46.35
N GLY A 83 2.28 7.11 47.22
CA GLY A 83 1.53 7.69 48.35
C GLY A 83 0.50 8.72 47.89
N LEU A 84 0.43 9.85 48.59
CA LEU A 84 -0.43 10.97 48.22
C LEU A 84 0.00 11.63 46.90
N GLY A 85 1.23 11.39 46.43
CA GLY A 85 1.71 11.82 45.11
C GLY A 85 0.91 11.21 43.96
N ALA A 86 0.25 10.07 44.17
CA ALA A 86 -0.63 9.44 43.18
C ALA A 86 -1.76 10.39 42.74
N VAL A 87 -2.31 11.20 43.65
CA VAL A 87 -3.38 12.16 43.33
C VAL A 87 -2.86 13.25 42.39
N LEU A 88 -1.64 13.75 42.63
CA LEU A 88 -1.02 14.77 41.78
C LEU A 88 -0.64 14.20 40.40
N ALA A 89 -0.24 12.93 40.33
CA ALA A 89 0.05 12.23 39.09
C ALA A 89 -1.17 12.09 38.17
N LEU A 90 -2.39 12.14 38.71
CA LEU A 90 -3.63 12.09 37.95
C LEU A 90 -4.01 13.42 37.29
N LEU A 91 -3.46 14.56 37.73
CA LEU A 91 -3.82 15.88 37.19
C LEU A 91 -3.48 16.06 35.71
N PRO A 92 -2.28 15.67 35.20
CA PRO A 92 -2.00 15.74 33.77
C PRO A 92 -2.84 14.77 32.95
N VAL A 93 -3.19 13.60 33.50
CA VAL A 93 -4.06 12.62 32.84
C VAL A 93 -5.47 13.21 32.65
N PHE A 94 -5.99 13.91 33.66
CA PHE A 94 -7.23 14.68 33.55
C PHE A 94 -7.14 15.73 32.46
N ALA A 95 -6.09 16.56 32.46
CA ALA A 95 -5.88 17.57 31.43
C ALA A 95 -5.86 16.95 30.03
N TRP A 96 -5.11 15.88 29.80
CA TRP A 96 -5.07 15.19 28.50
C TRP A 96 -6.43 14.63 28.09
N SER A 97 -7.18 14.03 29.02
CA SER A 97 -8.53 13.52 28.73
C SER A 97 -9.46 14.63 28.24
N LEU A 98 -9.44 15.78 28.90
CA LEU A 98 -10.25 16.94 28.52
C LEU A 98 -9.77 17.54 27.18
N MET A 99 -8.46 17.63 26.96
CA MET A 99 -7.89 18.15 25.71
C MET A 99 -8.21 17.25 24.51
N MET A 100 -8.22 15.94 24.70
CA MET A 100 -8.63 14.99 23.65
C MET A 100 -10.11 15.13 23.31
N VAL A 101 -10.98 15.34 24.31
CA VAL A 101 -12.41 15.58 24.12
C VAL A 101 -12.68 16.94 23.45
N LEU A 102 -11.98 17.99 23.88
CA LEU A 102 -12.08 19.35 23.33
C LEU A 102 -11.30 19.52 22.02
N ASN A 103 -10.61 18.48 21.55
CA ASN A 103 -9.77 18.48 20.35
C ASN A 103 -8.73 19.62 20.33
N VAL A 104 -8.12 19.91 21.49
CA VAL A 104 -7.03 20.87 21.62
C VAL A 104 -5.73 20.20 21.17
N PRO A 105 -4.93 20.81 20.27
CA PRO A 105 -3.68 20.23 19.83
C PRO A 105 -2.66 20.19 20.98
N VAL A 106 -2.06 19.02 21.20
CA VAL A 106 -0.98 18.83 22.18
C VAL A 106 0.32 18.60 21.43
N HIS A 107 1.25 19.54 21.56
CA HIS A 107 2.58 19.42 20.96
C HIS A 107 3.55 18.72 21.92
N ARG A 108 4.62 18.11 21.38
CA ARG A 108 5.72 17.51 22.16
C ARG A 108 5.27 16.41 23.13
N ILE A 109 4.39 15.51 22.67
CA ILE A 109 3.87 14.38 23.45
C ILE A 109 4.95 13.60 24.22
N PRO A 110 6.10 13.17 23.64
CA PRO A 110 7.08 12.39 24.39
C PRO A 110 7.70 13.17 25.56
N GLN A 111 7.96 14.47 25.37
CA GLN A 111 8.49 15.33 26.43
C GLN A 111 7.46 15.54 27.55
N ARG A 112 6.17 15.62 27.22
CA ARG A 112 5.09 15.76 28.22
C ARG A 112 4.87 14.46 29.00
N VAL A 113 4.99 13.30 28.36
CA VAL A 113 4.96 12.00 29.04
C VAL A 113 6.16 11.85 29.98
N LEU A 114 7.37 12.22 29.51
CA LEU A 114 8.56 12.23 30.36
C LEU A 114 8.40 13.20 31.55
N ALA A 115 7.91 14.41 31.31
CA ALA A 115 7.64 15.37 32.37
C ALA A 115 6.56 14.90 33.35
N TRP A 116 5.53 14.18 32.89
CA TRP A 116 4.52 13.58 33.76
C TRP A 116 5.14 12.53 34.68
N THR A 117 5.95 11.62 34.14
CA THR A 117 6.62 10.59 34.95
C THR A 117 7.57 11.22 35.97
N GLY A 118 8.45 12.13 35.55
CA GLY A 118 9.36 12.85 36.44
C GLY A 118 8.61 13.69 37.48
N GLY A 119 7.61 14.46 37.06
CA GLY A 119 6.79 15.29 37.94
C GLY A 119 6.06 14.47 39.02
N SER A 120 5.52 13.30 38.67
CA SER A 120 4.85 12.40 39.62
C SER A 120 5.81 11.87 40.69
N VAL A 121 7.04 11.53 40.29
CA VAL A 121 8.10 11.07 41.19
C VAL A 121 8.60 12.21 42.09
N PHE A 122 8.85 13.41 41.54
CA PHE A 122 9.25 14.57 42.33
C PHE A 122 8.13 15.06 43.27
N SER A 123 6.87 14.98 42.88
CA SER A 123 5.72 15.24 43.76
C SER A 123 5.68 14.28 44.94
N SER A 124 5.95 13.00 44.69
CA SER A 124 6.04 11.98 45.74
C SER A 124 7.20 12.27 46.70
N ALA A 125 8.38 12.66 46.18
CA ALA A 125 9.51 13.08 47.01
C ALA A 125 9.20 14.32 47.86
N ALA A 126 8.57 15.34 47.27
CA ALA A 126 8.18 16.55 48.00
C ALA A 126 7.21 16.24 49.16
N LEU A 127 6.26 15.31 48.95
CA LEU A 127 5.32 14.89 49.97
C LEU A 127 5.96 14.02 51.06
N SER A 128 6.98 13.22 50.74
CA SER A 128 7.70 12.42 51.75
C SER A 128 8.51 13.29 52.74
N CYS A 129 8.84 14.53 52.39
CA CYS A 129 9.44 15.50 53.32
C CYS A 129 8.48 15.97 54.42
N LEU A 130 7.17 15.75 54.28
CA LEU A 130 6.18 16.10 55.28
C LEU A 130 6.08 14.97 56.31
N LYS A 131 6.07 15.33 57.59
CA LYS A 131 5.94 14.34 58.68
C LYS A 131 4.58 13.64 58.59
N PRO A 132 4.53 12.31 58.41
CA PRO A 132 3.26 11.60 58.35
C PRO A 132 2.53 11.70 59.71
N PRO A 133 1.19 11.83 59.70
CA PRO A 133 0.40 11.77 60.92
C PRO A 133 0.47 10.36 61.54
N VAL A 134 0.22 10.26 62.84
CA VAL A 134 0.27 8.98 63.58
C VAL A 134 -0.75 7.95 63.06
N THR A 135 -1.80 8.44 62.38
CA THR A 135 -2.84 7.63 61.74
C THR A 135 -2.48 7.15 60.34
N TRP A 136 -1.27 7.44 59.84
CA TRP A 136 -0.83 7.03 58.52
C TRP A 136 -0.64 5.51 58.46
N PRO A 137 -1.29 4.79 57.53
CA PRO A 137 -1.47 3.35 57.67
C PRO A 137 -0.40 2.50 56.95
N ILE A 138 0.51 3.11 56.18
CA ILE A 138 1.64 2.43 55.53
C ILE A 138 2.96 2.84 56.21
N PRO A 139 3.98 1.94 56.24
CA PRO A 139 5.25 2.22 56.91
C PRO A 139 6.11 3.27 56.19
N ASN A 140 5.84 3.50 54.90
CA ASN A 140 6.54 4.50 54.09
C ASN A 140 5.99 5.92 54.35
N GLY A 141 6.78 6.93 54.01
CA GLY A 141 6.35 8.33 54.10
C GLY A 141 5.12 8.65 53.24
N LEU A 142 4.61 9.88 53.35
CA LEU A 142 3.43 10.34 52.59
C LEU A 142 3.62 10.25 51.05
N GLY A 143 4.87 10.14 50.59
CA GLY A 143 5.25 9.97 49.19
C GLY A 143 5.47 8.52 48.74
N GLY A 144 5.18 7.53 49.58
CA GLY A 144 5.42 6.12 49.27
C GLY A 144 6.91 5.80 49.02
N VAL A 145 7.16 4.65 48.39
CA VAL A 145 8.50 4.12 48.13
C VAL A 145 9.34 5.08 47.27
N PHE A 146 8.76 5.68 46.22
CA PHE A 146 9.52 6.57 45.35
C PHE A 146 9.95 7.85 46.06
N GLY A 147 9.09 8.41 46.92
CA GLY A 147 9.46 9.57 47.72
C GLY A 147 10.58 9.25 48.71
N ASP A 148 10.44 8.14 49.44
CA ASP A 148 11.44 7.72 50.43
C ASP A 148 12.78 7.36 49.77
N LEU A 149 12.77 6.76 48.58
CA LEU A 149 13.99 6.42 47.83
C LEU A 149 14.79 7.67 47.46
N ILE A 150 14.11 8.73 47.04
CA ILE A 150 14.76 10.00 46.68
C ILE A 150 15.36 10.67 47.92
N LEU A 151 14.68 10.63 49.06
CA LEU A 151 15.18 11.22 50.31
C LEU A 151 16.29 10.40 50.97
N LYS A 152 16.31 9.08 50.74
CA LYS A 152 17.42 8.21 51.17
C LYS A 152 18.73 8.54 50.46
N PHE A 153 18.71 9.05 49.22
CA PHE A 153 19.94 9.35 48.49
C PHE A 153 20.77 10.47 49.15
N PRO A 154 20.23 11.66 49.50
CA PRO A 154 20.94 12.63 50.33
C PRO A 154 21.29 12.09 51.72
N ALA A 155 20.43 11.27 52.32
CA ALA A 155 20.68 10.67 53.63
C ALA A 155 21.91 9.73 53.64
N LEU A 156 22.28 9.11 52.50
CA LEU A 156 23.51 8.32 52.38
C LEU A 156 24.78 9.17 52.58
N PHE A 157 24.75 10.45 52.21
CA PHE A 157 25.89 11.36 52.36
C PHE A 157 25.89 12.08 53.71
N ILE A 158 24.70 12.34 54.28
CA ILE A 158 24.52 13.11 55.52
C ILE A 158 24.47 12.19 56.76
N GLY A 159 24.18 10.91 56.58
CA GLY A 159 24.11 9.91 57.66
C GLY A 159 22.81 9.94 58.47
N ALA A 160 21.87 10.81 58.12
CA ALA A 160 20.57 10.93 58.80
C ALA A 160 19.45 11.27 57.81
N TYR A 161 18.22 10.86 58.13
CA TYR A 161 17.04 11.28 57.38
C TYR A 161 16.86 12.80 57.56
N PRO A 162 16.52 13.57 56.52
CA PRO A 162 16.32 15.00 56.67
C PRO A 162 15.14 15.27 57.60
N GLU A 163 15.41 15.82 58.78
CA GLU A 163 14.39 16.22 59.75
C GLU A 163 14.18 17.74 59.76
N SER A 164 13.00 18.17 60.18
CA SER A 164 12.63 19.58 60.43
C SER A 164 12.97 20.53 59.27
N VAL A 165 13.90 21.48 59.46
CA VAL A 165 14.27 22.51 58.49
C VAL A 165 14.91 21.90 57.24
N ALA A 166 15.73 20.86 57.38
CA ALA A 166 16.36 20.20 56.23
C ALA A 166 15.31 19.54 55.32
N ALA A 167 14.28 18.92 55.92
CA ALA A 167 13.16 18.33 55.18
C ALA A 167 12.39 19.39 54.39
N ILE A 168 12.17 20.58 54.97
CA ILE A 168 11.48 21.69 54.31
C ILE A 168 12.29 22.19 53.11
N VAL A 169 13.61 22.35 53.26
CA VAL A 169 14.47 22.81 52.16
C VAL A 169 14.52 21.80 51.02
N VAL A 170 14.71 20.52 51.33
CA VAL A 170 14.71 19.45 50.31
C VAL A 170 13.32 19.31 49.67
N GLY A 171 12.26 19.40 50.47
CA GLY A 171 10.88 19.36 49.99
C GLY A 171 10.57 20.50 49.04
N ALA A 172 10.99 21.73 49.36
CA ALA A 172 10.86 22.89 48.48
C ALA A 172 11.64 22.70 47.17
N PHE A 173 12.88 22.17 47.27
CA PHE A 173 13.71 21.87 46.11
C PHE A 173 13.09 20.80 45.19
N CYS A 174 12.36 19.82 45.72
CA CYS A 174 11.61 18.85 44.94
C CYS A 174 10.25 19.37 44.43
N ALA A 175 9.58 20.23 45.21
CA ALA A 175 8.24 20.73 44.90
C ALA A 175 8.24 21.70 43.69
N VAL A 176 9.24 22.58 43.58
CA VAL A 176 9.35 23.52 42.45
C VAL A 176 9.44 22.81 41.09
N PRO A 177 10.38 21.85 40.88
CA PRO A 177 10.44 21.10 39.63
C PRO A 177 9.21 20.18 39.47
N ALA A 178 8.65 19.62 40.54
CA ALA A 178 7.41 18.84 40.45
C ALA A 178 6.26 19.66 39.84
N LEU A 179 6.02 20.87 40.37
CA LEU A 179 4.99 21.77 39.86
C LEU A 179 5.27 22.20 38.42
N GLY A 180 6.51 22.55 38.09
CA GLY A 180 6.89 22.92 36.72
C GLY A 180 6.69 21.78 35.71
N LEU A 181 7.13 20.57 36.07
CA LEU A 181 6.99 19.38 35.22
C LEU A 181 5.54 18.95 35.06
N LEU A 182 4.74 18.96 36.13
CA LEU A 182 3.31 18.62 36.06
C LEU A 182 2.51 19.69 35.32
N ALA A 183 2.82 20.98 35.50
CA ALA A 183 2.18 22.07 34.74
C ALA A 183 2.53 22.01 33.25
N PHE A 184 3.79 21.68 32.92
CA PHE A 184 4.18 21.40 31.55
C PHE A 184 3.48 20.16 31.02
N ALA A 185 3.43 19.05 31.77
CA ALA A 185 2.72 17.84 31.35
C ALA A 185 1.23 18.12 31.08
N ALA A 186 0.56 18.86 31.96
CA ALA A 186 -0.84 19.26 31.86
C ALA A 186 -1.13 20.33 30.79
N ASN A 187 -0.13 20.76 30.02
CA ASN A 187 -0.27 21.78 28.98
C ASN A 187 -0.77 23.15 29.52
N LEU A 188 -0.43 23.47 30.77
CA LEU A 188 -0.67 24.79 31.37
C LEU A 188 0.44 25.78 31.00
N VAL A 189 1.65 25.28 30.71
CA VAL A 189 2.78 26.10 30.25
C VAL A 189 2.70 26.26 28.74
N ALA A 190 2.47 27.50 28.29
CA ALA A 190 2.47 27.86 26.89
C ALA A 190 3.86 27.61 26.28
N THR A 191 3.95 26.59 25.43
CA THR A 191 5.07 26.49 24.50
C THR A 191 4.73 27.36 23.31
N SER A 192 5.39 28.50 23.17
CA SER A 192 5.40 29.24 21.90
C SER A 192 5.74 28.25 20.79
N GLU A 193 4.93 28.23 19.74
CA GLU A 193 5.23 27.39 18.59
C GLU A 193 6.57 27.81 17.98
N PRO A 194 7.35 26.87 17.41
CA PRO A 194 8.25 27.24 16.34
C PRO A 194 7.40 27.78 15.19
N GLU A 195 7.72 28.99 14.75
CA GLU A 195 7.30 29.82 13.61
C GLU A 195 6.79 29.15 12.30
N LYS A 196 6.73 27.82 12.20
CA LYS A 196 6.45 27.03 11.00
C LYS A 196 4.97 26.79 10.71
N VAL A 197 4.05 26.80 11.70
CA VAL A 197 2.63 26.49 11.44
C VAL A 197 1.84 27.72 10.98
N VAL A 198 2.14 28.91 11.51
CA VAL A 198 1.52 30.17 11.06
C VAL A 198 1.87 30.51 9.60
N LYS A 199 3.08 30.15 9.15
CA LYS A 199 3.47 30.27 7.73
C LYS A 199 2.74 29.28 6.81
N LEU A 200 2.27 28.13 7.32
CA LEU A 200 1.55 27.14 6.51
C LEU A 200 0.06 27.49 6.34
N ALA A 201 -0.57 28.06 7.37
CA ALA A 201 -1.97 28.50 7.31
C ALA A 201 -2.16 29.84 6.58
N ALA A 202 -1.17 30.73 6.60
CA ALA A 202 -1.18 31.97 5.83
C ALA A 202 -0.76 31.79 4.36
N ALA A 203 -0.29 30.59 3.96
CA ALA A 203 0.12 30.28 2.58
C ALA A 203 -1.04 29.80 1.69
N SER A 204 -2.24 29.55 2.23
CA SER A 204 -3.43 29.28 1.43
C SER A 204 -4.11 30.60 1.01
N MET A 205 -3.56 31.19 -0.07
CA MET A 205 -4.04 32.34 -0.87
C MET A 205 -3.86 33.73 -0.20
N PRO A 206 -3.15 34.68 -0.86
CA PRO A 206 -3.49 35.14 -2.21
C PRO A 206 -2.32 35.16 -3.21
N VAL A 207 -2.71 35.23 -4.48
CA VAL A 207 -1.88 35.45 -5.68
C VAL A 207 -0.67 36.36 -5.40
N LYS A 208 0.54 35.82 -5.52
CA LYS A 208 1.78 36.61 -5.54
C LYS A 208 2.58 36.26 -6.79
N ILE A 209 2.71 37.26 -7.65
CA ILE A 209 3.51 37.25 -8.88
C ILE A 209 4.91 36.73 -8.56
N VAL A 210 5.35 35.75 -9.34
CA VAL A 210 6.65 35.07 -9.22
C VAL A 210 7.78 36.09 -9.42
N LYS A 211 8.62 36.25 -8.40
CA LYS A 211 10.00 36.75 -8.56
C LYS A 211 10.93 35.61 -8.16
N ALA A 212 11.84 35.26 -9.07
CA ALA A 212 12.75 34.12 -8.98
C ALA A 212 13.60 34.13 -7.69
N PRO A 213 13.85 32.97 -7.04
CA PRO A 213 14.80 32.88 -5.93
C PRO A 213 16.26 32.88 -6.40
N PRO A 214 17.19 33.48 -5.66
CA PRO A 214 18.63 33.44 -5.94
C PRO A 214 19.23 32.08 -5.58
N ALA A 215 20.35 31.76 -6.25
CA ALA A 215 21.11 30.52 -6.16
C ALA A 215 21.41 30.08 -4.72
N ALA A 216 21.05 28.83 -4.40
CA ALA A 216 21.42 28.17 -3.15
C ALA A 216 22.92 27.81 -3.16
N GLN A 217 23.60 28.17 -2.07
CA GLN A 217 24.97 27.74 -1.78
C GLN A 217 25.01 26.25 -1.43
N PRO A 218 26.12 25.55 -1.71
CA PRO A 218 26.21 24.10 -1.51
C PRO A 218 26.35 23.76 -0.04
N THR A 219 25.42 22.96 0.49
CA THR A 219 25.51 22.33 1.80
C THR A 219 26.62 21.28 1.82
N ALA A 220 27.41 21.28 2.88
CA ALA A 220 28.55 20.39 3.12
C ALA A 220 28.15 18.90 3.17
N PRO A 221 29.10 17.97 2.94
CA PRO A 221 28.84 16.54 2.93
C PRO A 221 28.43 16.07 4.32
N ILE A 222 27.40 15.22 4.38
CA ILE A 222 27.01 14.49 5.57
C ILE A 222 28.02 13.36 5.73
N GLU A 223 28.76 13.35 6.85
CA GLU A 223 29.59 12.22 7.25
C GLU A 223 28.66 11.03 7.60
N GLU A 224 28.93 9.89 6.98
CA GLU A 224 28.27 8.62 7.29
C GLU A 224 28.89 8.06 8.57
N ASP A 225 28.18 8.20 9.70
CA ASP A 225 28.52 7.51 10.94
C ASP A 225 28.16 6.01 10.81
N GLU A 226 29.13 5.21 10.39
CA GLU A 226 29.14 3.75 10.57
C GLU A 226 29.24 3.44 12.08
N ASP A 227 28.10 3.24 12.77
CA ASP A 227 28.01 2.43 14.01
C ASP A 227 26.57 2.38 14.59
N GLU A 228 25.55 2.02 13.78
CA GLU A 228 24.22 1.71 14.31
C GLU A 228 24.18 0.28 14.90
N ARG A 229 24.66 0.16 16.14
CA ARG A 229 24.36 -0.98 17.01
C ARG A 229 22.83 -1.06 17.19
N TYR A 230 22.20 -2.02 16.51
CA TYR A 230 20.80 -2.36 16.65
C TYR A 230 20.42 -2.56 18.13
N SER A 231 19.55 -1.70 18.64
CA SER A 231 18.99 -1.84 19.98
C SER A 231 18.07 -3.07 20.03
N PRO A 232 18.17 -3.96 21.03
CA PRO A 232 17.29 -5.12 21.20
C PRO A 232 15.78 -4.78 21.15
N PHE A 233 15.45 -3.51 21.37
CA PHE A 233 14.10 -2.97 21.34
C PHE A 233 13.47 -2.94 19.93
N THR A 234 14.25 -2.77 18.86
CA THR A 234 13.72 -2.75 17.48
C THR A 234 13.34 -4.16 17.02
N VAL A 235 14.12 -5.17 17.42
CA VAL A 235 13.80 -6.59 17.21
C VAL A 235 12.50 -6.97 17.92
N LEU A 236 12.32 -6.49 19.15
CA LEU A 236 11.10 -6.72 19.94
C LEU A 236 9.87 -6.07 19.28
N GLN A 237 10.00 -4.86 18.73
CA GLN A 237 8.92 -4.20 17.99
C GLN A 237 8.55 -4.96 16.71
N GLY A 238 9.54 -5.48 15.99
CA GLY A 238 9.31 -6.33 14.81
C GLY A 238 8.56 -7.62 15.17
N TYR A 239 8.97 -8.28 16.26
CA TYR A 239 8.30 -9.49 16.75
C TYR A 239 6.86 -9.22 17.19
N ALA A 240 6.62 -8.11 17.89
CA ALA A 240 5.29 -7.69 18.30
C ALA A 240 4.37 -7.41 17.09
N ALA A 241 4.88 -6.75 16.04
CA ALA A 241 4.12 -6.51 14.82
C ALA A 241 3.74 -7.82 14.11
N HIS A 242 4.67 -8.78 14.01
CA HIS A 242 4.42 -10.10 13.42
C HIS A 242 3.40 -10.92 14.23
N ALA A 243 3.48 -10.88 15.56
CA ALA A 243 2.51 -11.53 16.44
C ALA A 243 1.10 -10.95 16.24
N LEU A 244 0.99 -9.64 16.07
CA LEU A 244 -0.29 -8.96 15.89
C LEU A 244 -0.95 -9.32 14.55
N PHE A 245 -0.19 -9.33 13.45
CA PHE A 245 -0.70 -9.71 12.13
C PHE A 245 -1.08 -11.19 12.05
N SER A 246 -0.31 -12.07 12.69
CA SER A 246 -0.61 -13.51 12.71
C SER A 246 -1.88 -13.82 13.52
N VAL A 247 -2.09 -13.15 14.66
CA VAL A 247 -3.31 -13.25 15.45
C VAL A 247 -4.50 -12.69 14.66
N GLN A 248 -4.37 -11.54 14.01
CA GLN A 248 -5.43 -10.94 13.20
C GLN A 248 -5.85 -11.84 12.03
N ALA A 249 -4.88 -12.48 11.35
CA ALA A 249 -5.14 -13.44 10.29
C ALA A 249 -5.82 -14.73 10.81
N ARG A 250 -5.41 -15.22 12.00
CA ARG A 250 -6.02 -16.40 12.63
C ARG A 250 -7.47 -16.13 13.07
N LEU A 251 -7.75 -14.96 13.64
CA LEU A 251 -9.10 -14.55 14.01
C LEU A 251 -10.02 -14.46 12.78
N ARG A 252 -9.52 -13.89 11.67
CA ARG A 252 -10.28 -13.82 10.41
C ARG A 252 -10.59 -15.20 9.82
N ARG A 253 -9.67 -16.15 9.94
CA ARG A 253 -9.90 -17.55 9.50
C ARG A 253 -10.89 -18.29 10.39
N MET A 254 -10.82 -18.12 11.71
CA MET A 254 -11.68 -18.83 12.67
C MET A 254 -13.11 -18.30 12.72
N THR A 255 -13.30 -16.99 12.56
CA THR A 255 -14.62 -16.37 12.74
C THR A 255 -15.51 -16.48 11.50
N GLY A 256 -15.01 -17.05 10.38
CA GLY A 256 -15.80 -17.26 9.17
C GLY A 256 -16.37 -15.99 8.56
N LEU A 257 -15.96 -14.81 9.05
CA LEU A 257 -16.19 -13.51 8.45
C LEU A 257 -15.32 -13.44 7.19
N SER A 258 -15.73 -14.20 6.18
CA SER A 258 -15.43 -13.89 4.80
C SER A 258 -15.90 -12.46 4.63
N GLY A 259 -14.93 -11.54 4.47
CA GLY A 259 -15.24 -10.14 4.26
C GLY A 259 -16.27 -10.11 3.15
N ARG A 260 -17.49 -9.66 3.48
CA ARG A 260 -18.45 -9.22 2.46
C ARG A 260 -17.60 -8.47 1.44
N LYS A 261 -17.63 -8.91 0.18
CA LYS A 261 -16.94 -8.25 -0.93
C LYS A 261 -17.46 -6.81 -0.89
N ALA A 262 -16.74 -5.97 -0.16
CA ALA A 262 -17.02 -4.58 -0.05
C ALA A 262 -16.74 -4.12 -1.47
N VAL A 263 -17.79 -3.72 -2.18
CA VAL A 263 -17.63 -2.85 -3.33
C VAL A 263 -16.95 -1.61 -2.74
N LYS A 264 -15.62 -1.63 -2.80
CA LYS A 264 -14.77 -0.55 -2.31
C LYS A 264 -15.08 0.67 -3.17
N PRO A 265 -15.48 1.81 -2.58
CA PRO A 265 -15.26 3.09 -3.24
C PRO A 265 -13.73 3.23 -3.34
N GLY A 266 -13.23 3.29 -4.57
CA GLY A 266 -11.83 2.99 -4.94
C GLY A 266 -10.73 3.77 -4.20
N PHE A 267 -9.50 3.27 -4.44
CA PHE A 267 -8.18 3.49 -3.82
C PHE A 267 -7.87 2.49 -2.68
N ASP A 268 -6.86 1.61 -2.75
CA ASP A 268 -5.77 1.41 -3.71
C ASP A 268 -5.77 -0.04 -4.25
N GLU A 269 -6.15 -0.19 -5.51
CA GLU A 269 -5.53 -1.18 -6.40
C GLU A 269 -4.50 -0.39 -7.21
N PRO A 270 -3.29 -0.95 -7.48
CA PRO A 270 -2.40 -0.33 -8.44
C PRO A 270 -3.15 -0.21 -9.77
N VAL A 271 -3.24 1.01 -10.28
CA VAL A 271 -3.91 1.31 -11.55
C VAL A 271 -3.23 0.47 -12.64
N ASP A 272 -3.96 -0.51 -13.18
CA ASP A 272 -3.58 -1.18 -14.42
C ASP A 272 -3.92 -0.21 -15.57
N LEU A 273 -2.89 0.46 -16.07
CA LEU A 273 -3.03 1.49 -17.11
C LEU A 273 -3.41 0.92 -18.49
N ASN A 274 -3.47 -0.41 -18.65
CA ASN A 274 -3.76 -1.03 -19.95
C ASN A 274 -5.27 -1.07 -20.29
N ASP A 275 -6.16 -1.03 -19.30
CA ASP A 275 -7.60 -1.28 -19.54
C ASP A 275 -8.41 -0.01 -19.88
N GLU A 276 -7.94 1.19 -19.52
CA GLU A 276 -8.70 2.43 -19.73
C GLU A 276 -8.31 3.26 -20.97
N GLU A 277 -7.14 3.02 -21.59
CA GLU A 277 -6.69 3.85 -22.74
C GLU A 277 -7.12 3.32 -24.12
N PHE A 278 -7.51 2.04 -24.26
CA PHE A 278 -7.87 1.44 -25.57
C PHE A 278 -9.10 0.51 -25.52
N GLY A 279 -10.18 0.96 -24.89
CA GLY A 279 -11.41 0.18 -24.72
C GLY A 279 -12.64 0.71 -25.47
N LEU A 280 -12.53 1.06 -26.77
CA LEU A 280 -13.72 1.30 -27.61
C LEU A 280 -13.52 0.87 -29.07
N ILE A 281 -13.06 -0.36 -29.30
CA ILE A 281 -13.40 -1.07 -30.55
C ILE A 281 -13.64 -2.55 -30.17
N HIS A 282 -14.91 -2.95 -30.20
CA HIS A 282 -15.48 -4.29 -29.97
C HIS A 282 -15.58 -4.81 -28.53
N ASP A 283 -16.79 -4.66 -27.95
CA ASP A 283 -17.33 -5.62 -26.98
C ASP A 283 -18.88 -5.52 -26.97
N ASP A 284 -19.51 -6.05 -28.02
CA ASP A 284 -20.93 -6.43 -28.01
C ASP A 284 -21.01 -7.85 -27.43
N ASP A 285 -21.31 -7.99 -26.13
CA ASP A 285 -22.11 -9.09 -25.55
C ASP A 285 -21.99 -9.20 -24.02
N ARG A 286 -22.35 -8.14 -23.27
CA ARG A 286 -22.67 -8.30 -21.84
C ARG A 286 -23.90 -7.49 -21.45
N ARG A 287 -25.06 -8.16 -21.47
CA ARG A 287 -26.34 -7.65 -20.94
C ARG A 287 -26.19 -7.23 -19.48
N ARG A 288 -26.32 -5.93 -19.20
CA ARG A 288 -26.44 -5.38 -17.83
C ARG A 288 -27.86 -5.61 -17.28
N PRO A 289 -28.04 -5.98 -16.00
CA PRO A 289 -29.36 -5.99 -15.38
C PRO A 289 -29.83 -4.55 -15.08
N ALA A 290 -31.11 -4.27 -15.34
CA ALA A 290 -31.70 -2.95 -15.21
C ALA A 290 -31.81 -2.47 -13.73
N PRO A 291 -31.50 -1.20 -13.43
CA PRO A 291 -31.70 -0.65 -12.09
C PRO A 291 -33.18 -0.30 -11.85
N LYS A 292 -33.67 -0.71 -10.68
CA LYS A 292 -34.96 -0.29 -10.13
C LYS A 292 -34.88 1.14 -9.61
N GLY A 293 -35.83 1.99 -10.01
CA GLY A 293 -36.35 3.07 -9.17
C GLY A 293 -36.00 4.51 -9.58
N HIS A 294 -37.07 5.25 -9.90
CA HIS A 294 -37.24 6.71 -9.91
C HIS A 294 -36.65 7.49 -11.09
N ALA A 295 -37.43 7.51 -12.17
CA ALA A 295 -37.25 8.42 -13.30
C ALA A 295 -37.52 9.88 -12.86
N ARG A 296 -36.53 10.73 -13.12
CA ARG A 296 -36.67 12.19 -13.15
C ARG A 296 -37.60 12.54 -14.32
N ILE A 297 -38.70 13.23 -14.03
CA ILE A 297 -39.70 13.72 -14.99
C ILE A 297 -39.27 15.13 -15.42
N GLU A 298 -39.08 15.37 -16.71
CA GLU A 298 -39.03 16.73 -17.25
C GLU A 298 -40.46 17.25 -17.48
N PRO A 299 -40.75 18.53 -17.18
CA PRO A 299 -42.08 19.09 -17.42
C PRO A 299 -42.25 19.45 -18.89
N SER A 300 -43.12 18.72 -19.60
CA SER A 300 -43.63 19.09 -20.92
C SER A 300 -44.79 20.08 -20.78
N MET A 301 -44.67 21.25 -21.43
CA MET A 301 -45.64 22.37 -21.41
C MET A 301 -46.89 22.17 -22.27
N PHE A 302 -47.46 20.97 -22.36
CA PHE A 302 -48.79 20.77 -22.96
C PHE A 302 -49.49 19.59 -22.27
N ALA A 303 -50.59 19.89 -21.60
CA ALA A 303 -51.46 18.93 -20.93
C ALA A 303 -52.74 18.76 -21.74
N GLU A 304 -53.13 17.51 -22.06
CA GLU A 304 -54.48 16.97 -21.83
C GLU A 304 -54.53 15.44 -22.10
N ALA A 305 -55.38 14.73 -21.36
CA ALA A 305 -55.46 13.25 -21.22
C ALA A 305 -56.70 12.67 -21.96
N PRO A 306 -57.12 11.40 -21.73
CA PRO A 306 -56.47 10.09 -21.98
C PRO A 306 -57.37 9.13 -22.81
N ALA A 307 -56.81 8.07 -23.45
CA ALA A 307 -57.48 6.75 -23.59
C ALA A 307 -56.69 5.70 -24.41
N SER A 308 -56.82 4.46 -23.93
CA SER A 308 -56.76 3.16 -24.63
C SER A 308 -55.43 2.40 -24.77
N VAL A 309 -55.46 1.25 -24.09
CA VAL A 309 -54.56 0.10 -24.05
C VAL A 309 -54.53 -0.65 -25.39
N GLN A 310 -53.35 -0.97 -25.94
CA GLN A 310 -53.08 -2.22 -26.68
C GLN A 310 -51.60 -2.62 -26.59
N PRO A 311 -51.25 -3.90 -26.33
CA PRO A 311 -49.87 -4.38 -26.33
C PRO A 311 -49.33 -4.62 -27.75
N ARG A 312 -48.07 -4.22 -27.96
CA ARG A 312 -47.35 -4.25 -29.24
C ARG A 312 -47.06 -5.70 -29.67
N ARG A 313 -47.49 -6.03 -30.89
CA ARG A 313 -47.32 -7.29 -31.62
C ARG A 313 -45.84 -7.61 -31.86
N VAL A 314 -45.39 -8.77 -31.40
CA VAL A 314 -44.10 -9.40 -31.75
C VAL A 314 -44.25 -10.00 -33.15
N VAL A 315 -43.39 -9.62 -34.09
CA VAL A 315 -43.31 -10.21 -35.42
C VAL A 315 -42.16 -11.20 -35.41
N SER A 316 -42.47 -12.49 -35.43
CA SER A 316 -41.53 -13.59 -35.67
C SER A 316 -41.47 -13.91 -37.16
N ALA A 317 -40.27 -14.18 -37.67
CA ALA A 317 -40.03 -14.55 -39.07
C ALA A 317 -40.65 -15.93 -39.43
N PRO A 318 -41.03 -16.18 -40.69
CA PRO A 318 -41.64 -17.44 -41.12
C PRO A 318 -40.59 -18.56 -41.30
N PRO A 319 -40.99 -19.85 -41.14
CA PRO A 319 -40.10 -20.98 -41.39
C PRO A 319 -40.01 -21.26 -42.89
N LEU A 320 -38.79 -21.49 -43.38
CA LEU A 320 -38.54 -22.00 -44.73
C LEU A 320 -38.54 -23.53 -44.67
N GLY A 321 -39.46 -24.14 -45.40
CA GLY A 321 -39.54 -25.57 -45.65
C GLY A 321 -38.69 -25.98 -46.84
N ASP A 322 -38.30 -27.24 -46.83
CA ASP A 322 -37.49 -27.95 -47.81
C ASP A 322 -38.21 -28.10 -49.17
N GLU A 323 -37.49 -27.88 -50.28
CA GLU A 323 -37.74 -28.52 -51.59
C GLU A 323 -36.49 -28.34 -52.51
N ASP A 324 -36.04 -29.47 -53.07
CA ASP A 324 -34.84 -29.72 -53.92
C ASP A 324 -34.87 -28.98 -55.28
N ASP A 325 -33.77 -28.51 -55.90
CA ASP A 325 -32.73 -29.20 -56.72
C ASP A 325 -31.95 -28.08 -57.51
N PRO A 326 -30.86 -28.28 -58.31
CA PRO A 326 -29.73 -29.23 -58.33
C PRO A 326 -28.34 -28.47 -58.43
N PRO A 327 -27.16 -29.12 -58.63
CA PRO A 327 -25.85 -28.54 -58.27
C PRO A 327 -25.20 -27.68 -59.38
N PHE A 328 -24.62 -26.54 -59.00
CA PHE A 328 -23.81 -25.68 -59.87
C PHE A 328 -22.33 -26.05 -59.76
N ASP A 329 -21.78 -26.61 -60.85
CA ASP A 329 -20.36 -26.88 -61.04
C ASP A 329 -19.57 -25.57 -61.25
N LEU A 330 -18.47 -25.47 -60.50
CA LEU A 330 -17.56 -24.34 -60.40
C LEU A 330 -16.32 -24.58 -61.30
N ASP A 331 -16.49 -24.48 -62.61
CA ASP A 331 -15.35 -24.60 -63.55
C ASP A 331 -15.38 -23.61 -64.73
N LEU A 332 -16.14 -22.52 -64.62
CA LEU A 332 -16.23 -21.50 -65.67
C LEU A 332 -16.21 -20.08 -65.11
N MET A 333 -15.05 -19.59 -64.63
CA MET A 333 -14.69 -18.16 -64.71
C MET A 333 -13.17 -17.95 -64.84
N PRO A 334 -12.68 -17.27 -65.90
CA PRO A 334 -11.26 -16.95 -66.07
C PRO A 334 -10.85 -15.73 -65.21
N ARG A 335 -9.61 -15.77 -64.70
CA ARG A 335 -8.96 -14.66 -63.98
C ARG A 335 -8.72 -13.46 -64.91
N PRO A 336 -8.95 -12.20 -64.46
CA PRO A 336 -8.56 -11.02 -65.22
C PRO A 336 -7.18 -10.52 -64.77
N SER A 337 -6.26 -10.38 -65.73
CA SER A 337 -5.13 -9.46 -65.59
C SER A 337 -4.68 -9.05 -66.99
N GLY A 338 -4.96 -7.79 -67.33
CA GLY A 338 -4.42 -7.16 -68.53
C GLY A 338 -2.94 -6.85 -68.36
N ILE A 339 -2.16 -7.13 -69.40
CA ILE A 339 -0.93 -6.47 -69.82
C ILE A 339 -0.83 -6.68 -71.33
N LEU A 340 -0.93 -5.55 -72.05
CA LEU A 340 -0.28 -5.12 -73.30
C LEU A 340 -0.21 -6.05 -74.53
N ALA A 341 -0.54 -5.43 -75.66
CA ALA A 341 -0.42 -5.94 -77.02
C ALA A 341 1.03 -5.85 -77.54
N GLU A 342 1.43 -6.82 -78.38
CA GLU A 342 2.35 -6.66 -79.53
C GLU A 342 2.37 -7.98 -80.35
N ASP A 343 1.97 -7.84 -81.61
CA ASP A 343 2.45 -8.45 -82.87
C ASP A 343 2.68 -9.96 -83.08
N ASP A 344 2.34 -10.34 -84.34
CA ASP A 344 3.05 -11.25 -85.25
C ASP A 344 2.49 -12.67 -85.52
N ASP A 345 1.87 -12.78 -86.69
CA ASP A 345 2.05 -13.78 -87.76
C ASP A 345 1.86 -15.29 -87.51
N GLY A 346 0.73 -15.78 -88.04
CA GLY A 346 0.66 -16.75 -89.16
C GLY A 346 1.31 -18.14 -89.04
N GLY A 347 0.48 -19.20 -89.08
CA GLY A 347 0.96 -20.52 -89.51
C GLY A 347 0.10 -21.72 -89.09
N ASP A 348 -0.73 -22.18 -90.02
CA ASP A 348 -1.28 -23.54 -90.26
C ASP A 348 -1.06 -24.67 -89.24
N TRP A 349 -2.11 -25.47 -88.99
CA TRP A 349 -2.28 -26.82 -89.56
C TRP A 349 -3.51 -27.52 -88.94
N ALA A 350 -4.33 -28.13 -89.81
CA ALA A 350 -5.54 -28.93 -89.54
C ALA A 350 -5.35 -30.36 -90.14
N PRO A 351 -6.30 -31.33 -90.06
CA PRO A 351 -7.04 -31.89 -88.90
C PRO A 351 -7.26 -33.47 -88.93
N VAL A 352 -7.85 -34.07 -87.85
CA VAL A 352 -8.87 -35.19 -87.79
C VAL A 352 -8.45 -36.67 -88.15
N PRO A 353 -9.14 -37.80 -87.79
CA PRO A 353 -9.76 -38.35 -86.53
C PRO A 353 -9.60 -39.91 -86.32
N GLY A 354 -10.26 -40.53 -85.30
CA GLY A 354 -10.84 -41.90 -85.47
C GLY A 354 -10.98 -42.90 -84.28
N ILE A 355 -12.08 -42.82 -83.52
CA ILE A 355 -13.04 -43.85 -82.99
C ILE A 355 -12.60 -45.31 -82.66
N ARG A 356 -12.94 -45.84 -81.45
CA ARG A 356 -13.83 -47.02 -81.21
C ARG A 356 -14.21 -47.31 -79.73
N ALA A 357 -15.46 -47.78 -79.53
CA ALA A 357 -16.18 -48.21 -78.31
C ALA A 357 -15.70 -49.62 -77.77
N PRO A 358 -16.30 -50.32 -76.76
CA PRO A 358 -17.64 -50.19 -76.11
C PRO A 358 -17.81 -50.64 -74.61
N MET A 359 -19.09 -50.63 -74.16
CA MET A 359 -19.80 -51.59 -73.28
C MET A 359 -19.89 -51.42 -71.73
N ARG A 360 -21.08 -51.78 -71.22
CA ARG A 360 -21.65 -51.61 -69.87
C ARG A 360 -21.86 -52.99 -69.20
N ALA A 361 -21.66 -53.07 -67.88
CA ALA A 361 -22.22 -54.09 -66.97
C ALA A 361 -22.25 -53.54 -65.53
N GLU A 362 -23.13 -54.09 -64.68
CA GLU A 362 -23.82 -53.43 -63.57
C GLU A 362 -23.52 -54.06 -62.18
N ALA A 363 -23.34 -53.20 -61.15
CA ALA A 363 -23.61 -53.34 -59.70
C ALA A 363 -22.93 -54.48 -58.84
N PRO A 364 -22.96 -54.42 -57.48
CA PRO A 364 -22.93 -53.31 -56.50
C PRO A 364 -21.92 -53.55 -55.33
N ALA A 365 -21.73 -52.54 -54.45
CA ALA A 365 -21.52 -52.62 -52.98
C ALA A 365 -20.54 -51.54 -52.46
N GLN A 366 -21.03 -50.69 -51.57
CA GLN A 366 -20.26 -49.70 -50.82
C GLN A 366 -19.37 -50.38 -49.76
N PRO A 367 -18.08 -50.02 -49.63
CA PRO A 367 -17.35 -50.19 -48.39
C PRO A 367 -17.28 -48.88 -47.61
N ALA A 368 -17.56 -49.02 -46.33
CA ALA A 368 -17.48 -48.04 -45.25
C ALA A 368 -16.34 -47.01 -45.37
N ALA A 369 -16.70 -45.76 -45.08
CA ALA A 369 -15.80 -44.64 -44.88
C ALA A 369 -14.61 -45.00 -43.99
N ARG A 370 -13.41 -44.91 -44.57
CA ARG A 370 -12.14 -44.91 -43.86
C ARG A 370 -12.10 -43.62 -43.04
N ARG A 371 -12.17 -43.74 -41.71
CA ARG A 371 -11.96 -42.64 -40.76
C ARG A 371 -10.66 -41.91 -41.10
N ALA A 372 -10.75 -40.60 -41.28
CA ALA A 372 -9.62 -39.69 -41.32
C ALA A 372 -8.74 -39.88 -40.06
N PRO A 373 -7.41 -39.73 -40.17
CA PRO A 373 -6.52 -39.87 -39.02
C PRO A 373 -6.88 -38.80 -38.00
N ARG A 374 -7.33 -39.27 -36.83
CA ARG A 374 -7.58 -38.46 -35.65
C ARG A 374 -6.27 -37.70 -35.37
N ALA A 375 -6.36 -36.37 -35.35
CA ALA A 375 -5.31 -35.50 -34.83
C ALA A 375 -4.75 -36.12 -33.53
N PRO A 376 -3.43 -36.13 -33.32
CA PRO A 376 -2.86 -36.75 -32.13
C PRO A 376 -3.55 -36.12 -30.93
N ALA A 377 -4.31 -36.97 -30.22
CA ALA A 377 -4.89 -36.63 -28.94
C ALA A 377 -3.77 -35.98 -28.15
N ALA A 378 -4.05 -34.78 -27.63
CA ALA A 378 -3.19 -34.02 -26.75
C ALA A 378 -2.34 -35.02 -25.95
N ALA A 379 -1.06 -35.11 -26.31
CA ALA A 379 -0.10 -35.90 -25.58
C ALA A 379 -0.27 -35.40 -24.15
N SER A 380 -0.78 -36.29 -23.29
CA SER A 380 -0.95 -36.06 -21.87
C SER A 380 0.32 -35.38 -21.39
N ARG A 381 0.20 -34.08 -21.07
CA ARG A 381 1.29 -33.31 -20.49
C ARG A 381 1.80 -34.18 -19.34
N PRO A 382 3.11 -34.48 -19.28
CA PRO A 382 3.62 -35.29 -18.19
C PRO A 382 3.22 -34.58 -16.90
N ASP A 383 2.45 -35.28 -16.06
CA ASP A 383 2.15 -34.85 -14.69
C ASP A 383 3.49 -34.48 -14.06
N HIS A 384 3.79 -33.18 -13.98
CA HIS A 384 4.84 -32.67 -13.10
C HIS A 384 4.26 -32.71 -11.70
N ARG A 385 4.01 -33.93 -11.21
CA ARG A 385 3.86 -34.18 -9.79
C ARG A 385 5.28 -34.41 -9.28
N PRO A 386 5.85 -33.48 -8.50
CA PRO A 386 7.09 -33.76 -7.80
C PRO A 386 6.89 -35.05 -7.00
N PRO A 387 7.89 -35.95 -6.92
CA PRO A 387 7.79 -37.12 -6.07
C PRO A 387 7.48 -36.64 -4.65
N ALA A 388 6.47 -37.25 -4.04
CA ALA A 388 6.10 -36.94 -2.66
C ALA A 388 7.33 -37.09 -1.76
N ASP A 389 7.62 -36.06 -0.98
CA ASP A 389 8.64 -36.16 0.06
C ASP A 389 8.21 -37.24 1.06
N ALA A 390 9.18 -37.96 1.61
CA ALA A 390 8.98 -39.13 2.48
C ALA A 390 8.11 -38.87 3.73
N ASP A 391 7.82 -37.60 4.05
CA ASP A 391 7.01 -37.15 5.17
C ASP A 391 5.51 -36.94 4.82
N GLY A 392 5.06 -37.34 3.63
CA GLY A 392 3.64 -37.33 3.25
C GLY A 392 3.07 -35.94 2.90
N PHE A 393 3.93 -34.97 2.61
CA PHE A 393 3.54 -33.65 2.10
C PHE A 393 3.54 -33.65 0.57
N ASP A 394 2.36 -33.42 -0.02
CA ASP A 394 2.20 -33.27 -1.47
C ASP A 394 2.29 -31.79 -1.87
N LEU A 395 3.25 -31.44 -2.74
CA LEU A 395 3.35 -30.09 -3.29
C LEU A 395 2.13 -29.77 -4.17
N PRO A 396 1.57 -28.54 -4.06
CA PRO A 396 0.45 -28.12 -4.90
C PRO A 396 0.87 -28.04 -6.38
N PRO A 397 0.03 -28.50 -7.31
CA PRO A 397 0.35 -28.46 -8.74
C PRO A 397 0.36 -27.02 -9.27
N LEU A 398 1.23 -26.76 -10.27
CA LEU A 398 1.37 -25.45 -10.92
C LEU A 398 0.11 -24.98 -11.65
N GLU A 399 -0.82 -25.89 -11.93
CA GLU A 399 -2.10 -25.59 -12.57
C GLU A 399 -3.01 -24.70 -11.72
N LEU A 400 -2.79 -24.66 -10.40
CA LEU A 400 -3.49 -23.71 -9.52
C LEU A 400 -3.13 -22.26 -9.81
N LEU A 401 -2.03 -22.02 -10.53
CA LEU A 401 -1.56 -20.69 -10.89
C LEU A 401 -2.02 -20.30 -12.30
N ALA A 402 -2.32 -19.02 -12.50
CA ALA A 402 -2.73 -18.48 -13.78
C ALA A 402 -1.64 -18.62 -14.86
N GLU A 403 -2.03 -19.01 -16.07
CA GLU A 403 -1.12 -19.08 -17.21
C GLU A 403 -0.73 -17.67 -17.70
N PRO A 404 0.53 -17.48 -18.12
CA PRO A 404 0.92 -16.23 -18.73
C PRO A 404 0.12 -16.02 -20.01
N LYS A 405 -0.64 -14.92 -20.05
CA LYS A 405 -1.29 -14.49 -21.29
C LYS A 405 -0.18 -14.09 -22.25
N SER A 406 -0.02 -14.83 -23.36
CA SER A 406 0.96 -14.49 -24.39
C SER A 406 0.55 -13.18 -25.05
N ILE A 407 1.08 -12.07 -24.55
CA ILE A 407 1.02 -10.80 -25.26
C ILE A 407 2.02 -10.95 -26.40
N ALA A 408 1.54 -10.86 -27.64
CA ALA A 408 2.42 -10.81 -28.80
C ALA A 408 3.39 -9.63 -28.59
N ARG A 409 4.69 -9.85 -28.80
CA ARG A 409 5.74 -8.82 -28.67
C ARG A 409 5.24 -7.50 -29.25
N ASP A 410 5.16 -6.47 -28.40
CA ASP A 410 4.57 -5.18 -28.76
C ASP A 410 5.27 -4.59 -30.00
N PRO A 411 4.54 -4.22 -31.08
CA PRO A 411 5.13 -3.55 -32.25
C PRO A 411 5.83 -2.23 -31.93
N SER A 412 5.57 -1.61 -30.76
CA SER A 412 6.29 -0.42 -30.29
C SER A 412 7.76 -0.68 -29.90
N LEU A 413 8.15 -1.96 -29.80
CA LEU A 413 9.52 -2.44 -29.54
C LEU A 413 10.26 -2.86 -30.83
N SER A 414 9.77 -2.45 -32.00
CA SER A 414 10.54 -2.58 -33.26
C SER A 414 11.86 -1.82 -33.14
N ASN A 415 12.94 -2.37 -33.71
CA ASN A 415 14.27 -1.76 -33.66
C ASN A 415 14.28 -0.29 -34.15
N ASP A 416 13.41 0.04 -35.11
CA ASP A 416 13.29 1.40 -35.64
C ASP A 416 12.66 2.36 -34.63
N ALA A 417 11.65 1.91 -33.87
CA ALA A 417 10.99 2.71 -32.84
C ALA A 417 11.93 2.95 -31.64
N LEU A 418 12.70 1.93 -31.25
CA LEU A 418 13.72 2.05 -30.21
C LEU A 418 14.84 3.02 -30.62
N ALA A 419 15.28 2.97 -31.89
CA ALA A 419 16.26 3.91 -32.43
C ALA A 419 15.72 5.35 -32.49
N GLN A 420 14.44 5.53 -32.85
CA GLN A 420 13.81 6.84 -32.83
C GLN A 420 13.71 7.40 -31.39
N ASN A 421 13.27 6.57 -30.44
CA ASN A 421 13.19 6.97 -29.04
C ASN A 421 14.57 7.30 -28.45
N ALA A 422 15.62 6.58 -28.85
CA ALA A 422 16.99 6.90 -28.50
C ALA A 422 17.40 8.30 -29.00
N ARG A 423 17.10 8.66 -30.26
CA ARG A 423 17.39 10.00 -30.79
C ARG A 423 16.63 11.12 -30.05
N ILE A 424 15.39 10.86 -29.65
CA ILE A 424 14.61 11.80 -28.84
C ILE A 424 15.29 11.99 -27.47
N LEU A 425 15.72 10.90 -26.84
CA LEU A 425 16.41 10.94 -25.56
C LEU A 425 17.75 11.69 -25.66
N GLU A 426 18.53 11.49 -26.73
CA GLU A 426 19.76 12.26 -27.01
C GLU A 426 19.48 13.76 -27.12
N GLY A 427 18.42 14.15 -27.86
CA GLY A 427 18.01 15.55 -27.98
C GLY A 427 17.60 16.17 -26.64
N VAL A 428 16.80 15.44 -25.84
CA VAL A 428 16.41 15.88 -24.50
C VAL A 428 17.63 16.06 -23.60
N LEU A 429 18.60 15.14 -23.64
CA LEU A 429 19.84 15.27 -22.87
C LEU A 429 20.66 16.48 -23.32
N GLU A 430 20.72 16.75 -24.62
CA GLU A 430 21.41 17.93 -25.17
C GLU A 430 20.77 19.25 -24.72
N ASP A 431 19.44 19.32 -24.66
CA ASP A 431 18.70 20.50 -24.15
C ASP A 431 19.07 20.85 -22.70
N PHE A 432 19.38 19.84 -21.87
CA PHE A 432 19.86 20.03 -20.50
C PHE A 432 21.39 20.20 -20.38
N GLY A 433 22.08 20.29 -21.51
CA GLY A 433 23.53 20.48 -21.58
C GLY A 433 24.34 19.23 -21.27
N VAL A 434 23.75 18.03 -21.43
CA VAL A 434 24.43 16.74 -21.35
C VAL A 434 24.61 16.21 -22.76
N LYS A 435 25.83 16.30 -23.29
CA LYS A 435 26.18 15.72 -24.58
C LYS A 435 26.65 14.27 -24.38
N GLY A 436 26.18 13.36 -25.23
CA GLY A 436 26.53 11.95 -25.22
C GLY A 436 25.75 11.18 -26.28
N ASN A 437 26.15 9.95 -26.53
CA ASN A 437 25.51 9.08 -27.53
C ASN A 437 24.96 7.82 -26.86
N ILE A 438 23.83 7.31 -27.35
CA ILE A 438 23.25 6.06 -26.89
C ILE A 438 23.89 4.90 -27.67
N ILE A 439 24.68 4.09 -26.98
CA ILE A 439 25.44 2.98 -27.60
C ILE A 439 24.60 1.72 -27.77
N HIS A 440 23.73 1.42 -26.79
CA HIS A 440 22.90 0.21 -26.80
C HIS A 440 21.53 0.48 -26.19
N VAL A 441 20.53 -0.20 -26.75
CA VAL A 441 19.17 -0.22 -26.23
C VAL A 441 18.79 -1.66 -25.96
N ARG A 442 18.39 -1.95 -24.72
CA ARG A 442 17.98 -3.29 -24.26
C ARG A 442 16.53 -3.22 -23.78
N PRO A 443 15.56 -3.63 -24.60
CA PRO A 443 14.17 -3.67 -24.19
C PRO A 443 13.94 -4.80 -23.18
N GLY A 444 13.28 -4.48 -22.07
CA GLY A 444 12.84 -5.43 -21.05
C GLY A 444 11.33 -5.58 -21.00
N PRO A 445 10.79 -6.41 -20.09
CA PRO A 445 9.34 -6.61 -19.96
C PRO A 445 8.60 -5.36 -19.43
N VAL A 446 9.20 -4.61 -18.51
CA VAL A 446 8.56 -3.45 -17.85
C VAL A 446 9.23 -2.13 -18.23
N VAL A 447 10.56 -2.15 -18.40
CA VAL A 447 11.39 -0.99 -18.70
C VAL A 447 12.34 -1.31 -19.84
N THR A 448 12.76 -0.29 -20.58
CA THR A 448 13.84 -0.36 -21.56
C THR A 448 15.07 0.35 -21.01
N LEU A 449 16.22 -0.30 -21.06
CA LEU A 449 17.50 0.26 -20.66
C LEU A 449 18.21 0.88 -21.87
N TYR A 450 18.47 2.18 -21.81
CA TYR A 450 19.29 2.92 -22.75
C TYR A 450 20.68 3.15 -22.14
N GLU A 451 21.72 2.66 -22.78
CA GLU A 451 23.10 2.87 -22.34
C GLU A 451 23.66 4.14 -23.00
N LEU A 452 23.86 5.19 -22.22
CA LEU A 452 24.43 6.47 -22.63
C LEU A 452 25.93 6.49 -22.37
N GLU A 453 26.72 6.78 -23.39
CA GLU A 453 28.13 7.17 -23.25
C GLU A 453 28.23 8.70 -23.24
N PRO A 454 28.51 9.33 -22.07
CA PRO A 454 28.60 10.78 -21.98
C PRO A 454 29.87 11.29 -22.66
N ALA A 455 29.80 12.49 -23.22
CA ALA A 455 30.98 13.17 -23.76
C ALA A 455 32.02 13.43 -22.66
N PRO A 456 33.33 13.46 -22.99
CA PRO A 456 34.38 13.72 -22.03
C PRO A 456 34.14 15.02 -21.24
N GLY A 457 34.27 14.94 -19.91
CA GLY A 457 34.10 16.08 -19.02
C GLY A 457 32.70 16.24 -18.40
N ILE A 458 31.71 15.45 -18.83
CA ILE A 458 30.40 15.40 -18.15
C ILE A 458 30.48 14.45 -16.95
N LYS A 459 30.14 14.96 -15.74
CA LYS A 459 30.08 14.15 -14.52
C LYS A 459 28.84 13.26 -14.50
N SER A 460 28.99 11.98 -14.13
CA SER A 460 27.87 11.04 -14.02
C SER A 460 26.78 11.52 -13.06
N SER A 461 27.14 12.21 -11.97
CA SER A 461 26.20 12.78 -11.01
C SER A 461 25.25 13.81 -11.62
N ARG A 462 25.68 14.53 -12.66
CA ARG A 462 24.84 15.50 -13.36
C ARG A 462 23.71 14.80 -14.11
N VAL A 463 24.04 13.71 -14.81
CA VAL A 463 23.04 12.92 -15.56
C VAL A 463 22.07 12.24 -14.60
N ILE A 464 22.56 11.71 -13.48
CA ILE A 464 21.72 11.10 -12.43
C ILE A 464 20.74 12.13 -11.84
N GLY A 465 21.19 13.37 -11.60
CA GLY A 465 20.35 14.44 -11.07
C GLY A 465 19.26 14.95 -12.04
N LEU A 466 19.33 14.60 -13.33
CA LEU A 466 18.35 15.00 -14.35
C LEU A 466 17.22 13.97 -14.53
N ALA A 467 17.16 12.91 -13.71
CA ALA A 467 16.19 11.82 -13.88
C ALA A 467 14.73 12.32 -13.98
N ASP A 468 14.31 13.24 -13.12
CA ASP A 468 12.94 13.77 -13.11
C ASP A 468 12.64 14.64 -14.35
N ASP A 469 13.63 15.41 -14.81
CA ASP A 469 13.50 16.24 -16.01
C ASP A 469 13.47 15.40 -17.29
N ILE A 470 14.26 14.33 -17.36
CA ILE A 470 14.22 13.35 -18.45
C ILE A 470 12.84 12.69 -18.49
N ALA A 471 12.31 12.24 -17.33
CA ALA A 471 10.98 11.64 -17.26
C ALA A 471 9.90 12.60 -17.79
N ARG A 472 9.97 13.87 -17.37
CA ARG A 472 9.05 14.93 -17.80
C ARG A 472 9.11 15.19 -19.30
N SER A 473 10.31 15.33 -19.88
CA SER A 473 10.49 15.61 -21.31
C SER A 473 10.17 14.41 -22.20
N MET A 474 10.42 13.19 -21.72
CA MET A 474 10.10 11.95 -22.43
C MET A 474 8.63 11.50 -22.25
N SER A 475 7.81 12.27 -21.54
CA SER A 475 6.43 11.90 -21.19
C SER A 475 6.34 10.53 -20.50
N ALA A 476 7.35 10.19 -19.71
CA ALA A 476 7.41 8.97 -18.92
C ALA A 476 6.98 9.23 -17.47
N ILE A 477 6.41 8.21 -16.81
CA ILE A 477 5.98 8.30 -15.41
C ILE A 477 7.16 8.56 -14.48
N ALA A 478 8.29 7.92 -14.74
CA ALA A 478 9.54 8.08 -14.02
C ALA A 478 10.70 7.60 -14.90
N ALA A 479 11.91 8.06 -14.62
CA ALA A 479 13.13 7.54 -15.22
C ALA A 479 14.11 7.17 -14.09
N ARG A 480 14.80 6.05 -14.22
CA ARG A 480 15.88 5.67 -13.30
C ARG A 480 17.21 5.78 -14.02
N VAL A 481 18.15 6.52 -13.43
CA VAL A 481 19.48 6.75 -14.00
C VAL A 481 20.53 6.21 -13.04
N ALA A 482 21.37 5.29 -13.51
CA ALA A 482 22.40 4.66 -12.70
C ALA A 482 23.66 4.37 -13.55
N VAL A 483 24.82 4.28 -12.91
CA VAL A 483 26.05 3.84 -13.59
C VAL A 483 26.00 2.33 -13.83
N VAL A 484 26.45 1.89 -15.01
CA VAL A 484 26.54 0.46 -15.34
C VAL A 484 27.87 -0.09 -14.81
N PRO A 485 27.88 -1.07 -13.89
CA PRO A 485 29.12 -1.63 -13.37
C PRO A 485 29.99 -2.23 -14.48
N GLY A 486 31.29 -1.94 -14.47
CA GLY A 486 32.25 -2.51 -15.43
C GLY A 486 32.21 -1.93 -16.84
N ARG A 487 31.40 -0.90 -17.11
CA ARG A 487 31.37 -0.19 -18.41
C ARG A 487 31.40 1.32 -18.21
N ASN A 488 31.99 2.06 -19.14
CA ASN A 488 31.97 3.54 -19.12
C ASN A 488 30.64 4.08 -19.70
N ALA A 489 29.52 3.57 -19.21
CA ALA A 489 28.18 3.91 -19.68
C ALA A 489 27.24 4.18 -18.50
N ILE A 490 26.31 5.10 -18.71
CA ILE A 490 25.23 5.44 -17.78
C ILE A 490 23.95 4.79 -18.31
N GLY A 491 23.32 3.94 -17.50
CA GLY A 491 22.05 3.33 -17.80
C GLY A 491 20.90 4.26 -17.48
N ILE A 492 20.05 4.53 -18.47
CA ILE A 492 18.79 5.25 -18.33
C ILE A 492 17.67 4.24 -18.57
N GLU A 493 16.93 3.92 -17.53
CA GLU A 493 15.79 3.00 -17.55
C GLU A 493 14.50 3.81 -17.69
N LEU A 494 13.79 3.61 -18.81
CA LEU A 494 12.51 4.24 -19.09
C LEU A 494 11.40 3.17 -19.16
N PRO A 495 10.21 3.41 -18.58
CA PRO A 495 9.10 2.46 -18.66
C PRO A 495 8.63 2.28 -20.10
N ASN A 496 8.30 1.04 -20.45
CA ASN A 496 7.66 0.74 -21.73
C ASN A 496 6.23 1.30 -21.74
N ARG A 497 5.71 1.56 -22.95
CA ARG A 497 4.31 1.99 -23.14
C ARG A 497 3.35 0.89 -22.68
N THR A 498 3.55 -0.34 -23.16
CA THR A 498 2.86 -1.51 -22.62
C THR A 498 3.81 -2.30 -21.73
N ARG A 499 3.44 -2.48 -20.46
CA ARG A 499 4.22 -3.27 -19.50
C ARG A 499 3.72 -4.71 -19.51
N GLU A 500 4.64 -5.66 -19.63
CA GLU A 500 4.31 -7.07 -19.53
C GLU A 500 4.15 -7.49 -18.06
N MET A 501 3.04 -8.17 -17.77
CA MET A 501 2.81 -8.74 -16.45
C MET A 501 3.68 -9.99 -16.25
N VAL A 502 4.48 -10.00 -15.19
CA VAL A 502 5.30 -11.16 -14.81
C VAL A 502 4.46 -12.11 -13.96
N TYR A 503 4.17 -13.31 -14.49
CA TYR A 503 3.31 -14.29 -13.81
C TYR A 503 4.10 -15.16 -12.84
N PHE A 504 3.53 -15.42 -11.66
CA PHE A 504 4.15 -16.29 -10.67
C PHE A 504 4.34 -17.73 -11.19
N ARG A 505 3.39 -18.24 -12.00
CA ARG A 505 3.51 -19.56 -12.64
C ARG A 505 4.76 -19.67 -13.52
N GLU A 506 5.08 -18.61 -14.26
CA GLU A 506 6.25 -18.55 -15.13
C GLU A 506 7.55 -18.61 -14.32
N MET A 507 7.57 -17.95 -13.16
CA MET A 507 8.73 -17.94 -12.27
C MET A 507 8.99 -19.29 -11.63
N ILE A 508 7.95 -19.94 -11.10
CA ILE A 508 8.08 -21.25 -10.45
C ILE A 508 8.30 -22.37 -11.47
N GLY A 509 7.74 -22.23 -12.68
CA GLY A 509 7.99 -23.14 -13.80
C GLY A 509 9.32 -22.93 -14.51
N SER A 510 10.15 -21.96 -14.07
CA SER A 510 11.46 -21.72 -14.67
C SER A 510 12.46 -22.81 -14.27
N ARG A 511 13.41 -23.12 -15.17
CA ARG A 511 14.50 -24.06 -14.89
C ARG A 511 15.34 -23.62 -13.68
N ASP A 512 15.47 -22.32 -13.50
CA ASP A 512 16.25 -21.74 -12.40
C ASP A 512 15.59 -22.06 -11.07
N PHE A 513 14.26 -22.03 -10.97
CA PHE A 513 13.56 -22.42 -9.75
C PHE A 513 13.59 -23.93 -9.52
N ASP A 514 13.35 -24.72 -10.57
CA ASP A 514 13.30 -26.20 -10.49
C ASP A 514 14.66 -26.83 -10.13
N GLN A 515 15.76 -26.26 -10.63
CA GLN A 515 17.12 -26.77 -10.38
C GLN A 515 17.80 -26.13 -9.16
N THR A 516 17.11 -25.24 -8.45
CA THR A 516 17.68 -24.52 -7.32
C THR A 516 17.91 -25.46 -6.13
N LYS A 517 19.12 -25.40 -5.55
CA LYS A 517 19.49 -26.14 -4.32
C LYS A 517 19.22 -25.36 -3.03
N ALA A 518 18.56 -24.22 -3.12
CA ALA A 518 18.20 -23.38 -1.98
C ALA A 518 17.19 -24.11 -1.10
N LYS A 519 17.40 -24.08 0.22
CA LYS A 519 16.45 -24.67 1.17
C LYS A 519 15.18 -23.85 1.31
N LEU A 520 15.29 -22.53 1.13
CA LEU A 520 14.19 -21.58 1.17
C LEU A 520 14.22 -20.71 -0.09
N ALA A 521 13.95 -21.34 -1.24
CA ALA A 521 13.90 -20.64 -2.53
C ALA A 521 12.71 -19.66 -2.58
N VAL A 522 12.99 -18.41 -2.93
CA VAL A 522 11.99 -17.36 -3.13
C VAL A 522 12.13 -16.82 -4.56
N ALA A 523 11.08 -16.95 -5.36
CA ALA A 523 10.99 -16.33 -6.67
C ALA A 523 10.62 -14.85 -6.53
N LEU A 524 11.53 -13.95 -6.93
CA LEU A 524 11.33 -12.50 -6.80
C LEU A 524 10.64 -11.89 -8.03
N GLY A 525 10.97 -12.38 -9.22
CA GLY A 525 10.47 -11.86 -10.49
C GLY A 525 11.54 -11.90 -11.57
N LYS A 526 11.42 -11.06 -12.59
CA LYS A 526 12.39 -10.96 -13.68
C LYS A 526 13.32 -9.75 -13.52
N THR A 527 14.54 -9.86 -14.03
CA THR A 527 15.45 -8.72 -14.19
C THR A 527 14.92 -7.74 -15.24
N ILE A 528 15.58 -6.59 -15.38
CA ILE A 528 15.33 -5.65 -16.49
C ILE A 528 15.52 -6.30 -17.87
N GLY A 529 16.29 -7.38 -17.97
CA GLY A 529 16.47 -8.13 -19.22
C GLY A 529 15.45 -9.26 -19.43
N GLY A 530 14.54 -9.48 -18.48
CA GLY A 530 13.53 -10.54 -18.55
C GLY A 530 13.97 -11.90 -17.99
N GLU A 531 15.19 -12.01 -17.46
CA GLU A 531 15.70 -13.25 -16.86
C GLU A 531 15.09 -13.49 -15.48
N PRO A 532 14.68 -14.72 -15.12
CA PRO A 532 14.09 -15.00 -13.82
C PRO A 532 15.12 -14.89 -12.69
N VAL A 533 14.70 -14.34 -11.54
CA VAL A 533 15.51 -14.18 -10.34
C VAL A 533 14.92 -15.00 -9.20
N VAL A 534 15.70 -15.97 -8.74
CA VAL A 534 15.41 -16.80 -7.57
C VAL A 534 16.47 -16.53 -6.51
N ALA A 535 16.03 -16.25 -5.29
CA ALA A 535 16.87 -15.99 -4.13
C ALA A 535 16.75 -17.09 -3.08
N ASP A 536 17.81 -17.29 -2.29
CA ASP A 536 17.79 -18.19 -1.14
C ASP A 536 17.60 -17.38 0.14
N LEU A 537 16.42 -17.47 0.74
CA LEU A 537 16.10 -16.78 1.99
C LEU A 537 17.01 -17.23 3.14
N ALA A 538 17.54 -18.46 3.11
CA ALA A 538 18.44 -18.94 4.16
C ALA A 538 19.80 -18.20 4.18
N LYS A 539 20.19 -17.56 3.05
CA LYS A 539 21.40 -16.74 2.95
C LYS A 539 21.14 -15.27 3.21
N MET A 540 19.88 -14.85 3.20
CA MET A 540 19.49 -13.50 3.59
C MET A 540 19.35 -13.50 5.12
N PRO A 541 20.00 -12.56 5.83
CA PRO A 541 19.95 -12.53 7.29
C PRO A 541 18.53 -12.28 7.82
N HIS A 542 17.65 -11.71 6.97
CA HIS A 542 16.25 -11.39 7.24
C HIS A 542 15.41 -11.43 5.95
#